data_AF-F7JJK6-F1
#
_entry.id   AF-F7JJK6-F1
#
_cell.length_a   1.000
_cell.length_b   1.000
_cell.length_c   1.000
_cell.angle_alpha   90.00
_cell.angle_beta   90.00
_cell.angle_gamma   90.00
#
_symmetry.space_group_name_H-M   'P 1'
#
loop_
_entity.id
_entity.type
_entity.pdbx_description
1 polymer ?
#
loop_
_entity_poly.entity_id
_entity_poly.type
_entity_poly.pdbx_seq_one_letter_code
_entity_poly.pdbx_strand_id
1 'polypeptide(L)' 'MLTEDYVALRIIELCEKHKISRYRLSQLTGMSQTALGKIVSKESIPTIPTIEKICDAFGITLAQFFYQRRNPP' A
#
# COMPACT_ATOMS: atom_id res chain seq x y z
N MET A 1 0.69 -1.10 -16.89
CA MET A 1 0.20 -0.39 -15.69
C MET A 1 1.34 0.49 -15.20
N LEU A 2 1.11 1.77 -14.93
CA LEU A 2 2.15 2.61 -14.34
C LEU A 2 2.43 2.14 -12.91
N THR A 3 3.68 2.23 -12.46
CA THR A 3 4.11 1.75 -11.14
C THR A 3 3.31 2.41 -10.00
N GLU A 4 2.91 3.67 -10.19
CA GLU A 4 2.15 4.49 -9.25
C GLU A 4 0.72 3.96 -9.07
N ASP A 5 0.07 3.59 -10.18
CA ASP A 5 -1.26 2.98 -10.18
C ASP A 5 -1.25 1.66 -9.39
N TYR A 6 -0.20 0.86 -9.57
CA TYR A 6 -0.06 -0.42 -8.87
C TYR A 6 0.02 -0.22 -7.36
N VAL A 7 0.88 0.67 -6.90
CA VAL A 7 1.09 0.88 -5.46
C VAL A 7 -0.19 1.39 -4.80
N ALA A 8 -0.87 2.36 -5.41
CA ALA A 8 -2.12 2.89 -4.90
C ALA A 8 -3.21 1.81 -4.81
N LEU A 9 -3.43 1.04 -5.88
CA LEU A 9 -4.39 -0.06 -5.90
C LEU A 9 -4.05 -1.11 -4.86
N ARG A 10 -2.78 -1.49 -4.75
CA ARG A 10 -2.33 -2.52 -3.82
C ARG A 10 -2.58 -2.13 -2.36
N ILE A 11 -2.37 -0.86 -2.00
CA ILE A 11 -2.66 -0.36 -0.65
C ILE A 11 -4.16 -0.43 -0.35
N ILE A 12 -5.01 -0.09 -1.32
CA ILE A 12 -6.47 -0.17 -1.17
C ILE A 12 -6.91 -1.62 -0.96
N GLU A 13 -6.45 -2.55 -1.81
CA GLU A 13 -6.75 -3.98 -1.71
C GLU A 13 -6.35 -4.56 -0.33
N LEU A 14 -5.16 -4.21 0.17
CA LEU A 14 -4.70 -4.67 1.47
C LEU A 14 -5.55 -4.09 2.61
N CYS A 15 -5.92 -2.81 2.53
CA CYS A 15 -6.84 -2.21 3.49
C CYS A 15 -8.19 -2.93 3.52
N GLU A 16 -8.78 -3.21 2.36
CA GLU A 16 -10.06 -3.91 2.23
C GLU A 16 -9.98 -5.34 2.75
N LYS A 17 -8.95 -6.10 2.34
CA LYS A 17 -8.73 -7.49 2.77
C LYS A 17 -8.56 -7.61 4.29
N HIS A 18 -7.85 -6.66 4.91
CA HIS A 18 -7.62 -6.65 6.35
C HIS A 18 -8.70 -5.89 7.13
N LYS A 19 -9.73 -5.34 6.45
CA LYS A 19 -10.80 -4.54 7.03
C LYS A 19 -10.31 -3.36 7.88
N ILE A 20 -9.24 -2.70 7.42
CA ILE A 20 -8.69 -1.51 8.08
C ILE A 20 -8.93 -0.27 7.25
N SER A 21 -9.17 0.86 7.92
CA SER A 21 -9.26 2.17 7.25
C SER A 21 -7.87 2.72 6.92
N ARG A 22 -7.80 3.67 5.98
CA ARG A 22 -6.57 4.43 5.70
C ARG A 22 -6.04 5.15 6.95
N TYR A 23 -6.94 5.61 7.82
CA TYR A 23 -6.56 6.16 9.12
C TYR A 23 -5.88 5.12 10.01
N ARG A 24 -6.44 3.91 10.09
CA ARG A 24 -5.82 2.83 10.86
C ARG A 24 -4.45 2.45 10.28
N LEU A 25 -4.32 2.40 8.95
CA LEU A 25 -3.03 2.19 8.31
C LEU A 25 -2.01 3.28 8.67
N SER A 26 -2.44 4.55 8.75
CA SER A 26 -1.56 5.65 9.17
C SER A 26 -1.02 5.42 10.59
N GLN A 27 -1.86 4.94 11.51
CA GLN A 27 -1.45 4.61 12.87
C GLN A 27 -0.46 3.42 12.91
N LEU A 28 -0.70 2.39 12.10
CA LEU A 28 0.15 1.19 12.05
C LEU A 28 1.53 1.46 11.43
N THR A 29 1.59 2.32 10.41
CA THR A 29 2.83 2.63 9.68
C THR A 29 3.61 3.80 10.29
N GLY A 30 3.02 4.53 11.23
CA GLY A 30 3.55 5.80 11.75
C GLY A 30 3.56 6.93 10.71
N MET A 31 2.84 6.76 9.60
CA MET A 31 2.72 7.77 8.54
C MET A 31 1.59 8.75 8.84
N SER A 32 1.71 9.98 8.35
CA SER A 32 0.59 10.93 8.39
C SER A 32 -0.52 10.50 7.42
N GLN A 33 -1.77 10.82 7.76
CA GLN A 33 -2.91 10.59 6.87
C GLN A 33 -2.73 11.31 5.54
N THR A 34 -2.14 12.51 5.54
CA THR A 34 -1.85 13.28 4.33
C THR A 34 -0.85 12.57 3.43
N ALA A 35 0.22 11.98 3.99
CA ALA A 35 1.21 11.25 3.20
C ALA A 35 0.60 10.01 2.53
N LEU A 36 -0.18 9.22 3.28
CA LEU A 36 -0.93 8.10 2.71
C LEU A 36 -1.97 8.56 1.69
N GLY A 37 -2.63 9.69 1.94
CA GLY A 37 -3.57 10.31 1.01
C GLY A 37 -2.92 10.60 -0.34
N LYS A 38 -1.76 11.25 -0.34
CA LYS A 38 -0.99 11.58 -1.55
C LYS A 38 -0.52 10.36 -2.33
N ILE A 39 -0.13 9.29 -1.62
CA ILE A 39 0.26 8.02 -2.26
C ILE A 39 -0.94 7.37 -2.94
N VAL A 40 -2.09 7.32 -2.26
CA VAL A 40 -3.32 6.70 -2.79
C VAL A 40 -3.94 7.55 -3.91
N SER A 41 -3.83 8.89 -3.84
CA SER A 41 -4.26 9.81 -4.91
C SER A 41 -3.25 9.92 -6.06
N LYS A 42 -2.10 9.22 -5.97
CA LYS A 42 -1.04 9.20 -6.98
C LYS A 42 -0.38 10.57 -7.20
N GLU A 43 -0.50 11.46 -6.22
CA GLU A 43 0.22 12.74 -6.19
C GLU A 43 1.67 12.57 -5.75
N SER A 44 2.01 11.43 -5.16
CA SER A 44 3.36 11.13 -4.66
C SER A 44 3.72 9.67 -4.87
N ILE A 45 4.87 9.44 -5.50
CA ILE A 45 5.47 8.12 -5.64
C ILE A 45 6.18 7.77 -4.32
N PRO A 46 5.76 6.71 -3.61
CA PRO A 46 6.43 6.30 -2.39
C PRO A 46 7.81 5.70 -2.71
N THR A 47 8.75 5.91 -1.80
CA THR A 47 10.07 5.27 -1.83
C THR A 47 9.99 3.83 -1.31
N ILE A 48 11.00 3.00 -1.61
CA ILE A 48 11.07 1.61 -1.11
C ILE A 48 10.90 1.54 0.42
N PRO A 49 11.58 2.37 1.26
CA PRO A 49 11.37 2.34 2.71
C PRO A 49 9.94 2.68 3.15
N THR A 50 9.23 3.49 2.36
CA THR A 50 7.82 3.79 2.63
C THR A 50 6.95 2.56 2.36
N ILE A 51 7.24 1.83 1.29
CA ILE A 51 6.54 0.59 0.96
C ILE A 51 6.85 -0.50 1.99
N GLU A 52 8.08 -0.59 2.48
CA GLU A 52 8.46 -1.52 3.57
C GLU A 52 7.61 -1.29 4.83
N LYS A 53 7.45 -0.04 5.28
CA LYS A 53 6.58 0.27 6.43
C LYS A 53 5.14 -0.19 6.22
N ILE A 54 4.63 -0.04 5.00
CA ILE A 54 3.28 -0.50 4.64
C ILE A 54 3.24 -2.03 4.67
N CYS A 55 4.26 -2.70 4.13
CA CYS A 55 4.38 -4.15 4.17
C CYS A 55 4.40 -4.69 5.61
N ASP A 56 5.18 -4.07 6.49
CA ASP A 56 5.26 -4.42 7.92
C ASP A 56 3.90 -4.30 8.61
N ALA A 57 3.13 -3.23 8.32
CA ALA A 57 1.80 -3.02 8.87
C ALA A 57 0.79 -4.13 8.48
N PHE A 58 1.03 -4.79 7.34
CA PHE A 58 0.21 -5.91 6.86
C PHE A 58 0.83 -7.29 7.12
N GLY A 59 2.05 -7.36 7.64
CA GLY A 59 2.79 -8.60 7.85
C GLY A 59 3.14 -9.33 6.56
N ILE A 60 3.42 -8.59 5.48
CA ILE A 60 3.82 -9.14 4.17
C ILE A 60 5.24 -8.69 3.82
N THR A 61 5.86 -9.35 2.86
CA THR A 61 7.16 -8.94 2.28
C THR A 61 6.97 -8.01 1.09
N LEU A 62 8.01 -7.24 0.72
CA LEU A 62 8.04 -6.49 -0.54
C LEU A 62 7.74 -7.38 -1.76
N ALA A 63 8.27 -8.61 -1.78
CA ALA A 63 8.00 -9.56 -2.85
C ALA A 63 6.50 -9.90 -2.96
N GLN A 64 5.83 -10.11 -1.82
CA GLN A 64 4.37 -10.33 -1.78
C GLN A 64 3.55 -9.08 -2.08
N PHE A 65 4.10 -7.90 -1.77
CA PHE A 65 3.50 -6.63 -2.13
C PHE A 65 3.42 -6.49 -3.65
N PHE A 66 4.52 -6.77 -4.37
CA PHE A 66 4.63 -6.71 -5.83
C PHE A 66 4.23 -7.99 -6.57
N TYR A 67 3.84 -9.04 -5.85
CA TYR A 67 3.40 -10.28 -6.48
C TYR A 67 2.05 -10.05 -7.16
N GLN A 68 2.06 -9.95 -8.49
CA GLN A 68 0.85 -10.03 -9.29
C GLN A 68 0.38 -11.48 -9.26
N ARG A 69 -0.74 -11.76 -8.57
CA ARG A 69 -1.49 -12.98 -8.88
C ARG A 69 -1.94 -12.83 -10.32
N ARG A 70 -1.33 -13.58 -11.25
CA ARG A 70 -2.06 -13.97 -12.46
C ARG A 70 -3.31 -14.67 -11.94
N ASN A 71 -4.48 -14.05 -12.09
CA ASN A 71 -5.70 -14.85 -12.07
C ASN A 71 -5.52 -15.89 -13.18
N PRO A 72 -5.50 -17.20 -12.87
CA PRO A 72 -5.68 -18.17 -13.93
C PRO A 72 -7.05 -17.91 -14.58
N PRO A 73 -7.16 -18.16 -15.90
CA PRO A 73 -8.38 -17.88 -16.65
C PRO A 73 -9.62 -18.54 -16.03
#